data_AF-A0AB34YCG1-F1
#
_entry.id   AF-A0AB34YCG1-F1
#
_cell.length_a   1.000
_cell.length_b   1.000
_cell.length_c   1.000
_cell.angle_alpha   90.00
_cell.angle_beta   90.00
_cell.angle_gamma   90.00
#
_symmetry.space_group_name_H-M   'P 1'
#
loop_
_entity.id
_entity.type
_entity.pdbx_description
1 polymer ?
#
loop_
_entity_poly.entity_id
_entity_poly.type
_entity_poly.pdbx_seq_one_letter_code
_entity_poly.pdbx_strand_id
1 'polypeptide(L)'
;MQLVRTVSDRLLLLLLSAVLAFIALFPLERLGVFGSSFEGSSGYAAIYFGFPILTVIFAVLAVRFAPRPLPLWVRIIGWMLLALVFALGFIA
;
A
#
# COMPACT_ATOMS: atom_id res chain seq x y z
N MET A 1 0.67 6.90 26.12
CA MET A 1 1.59 7.02 24.97
C MET A 1 1.77 5.75 24.14
N GLN A 2 1.74 4.54 24.73
CA GLN A 2 1.86 3.29 23.96
C GLN A 2 0.75 3.09 22.91
N LEU A 3 -0.52 3.39 23.24
CA LEU A 3 -1.64 3.27 22.30
C LEU A 3 -1.42 4.07 21.00
N VAL A 4 -1.03 5.35 21.12
CA VAL A 4 -0.76 6.23 19.98
C VAL A 4 0.37 5.66 19.11
N ARG A 5 1.43 5.14 19.74
CA ARG A 5 2.55 4.52 19.03
C ARG A 5 2.12 3.28 18.26
N THR A 6 1.29 2.42 18.87
CA THR A 6 0.76 1.23 18.21
C THR A 6 -0.18 1.59 17.06
N VAL A 7 -1.09 2.54 17.25
CA VAL A 7 -2.01 2.99 16.18
C VAL A 7 -1.23 3.62 15.03
N SER A 8 -0.23 4.46 15.32
CA SER A 8 0.64 5.05 14.29
C SER A 8 1.41 3.98 13.52
N ASP A 9 1.95 2.96 14.19
CA ASP A 9 2.63 1.83 13.53
C ASP A 9 1.67 1.07 12.60
N ARG A 10 0.44 0.80 13.05
CA ARG A 10 -0.57 0.11 12.23
C ARG A 10 -0.98 0.93 11.02
N LEU A 11 -1.21 2.23 11.21
CA LEU A 11 -1.59 3.16 10.15
C LEU A 11 -0.48 3.25 9.10
N LEU A 12 0.77 3.39 9.54
CA LEU A 12 1.93 3.44 8.65
C LEU A 12 2.01 2.18 7.78
N LEU A 13 1.92 1.00 8.38
CA LEU A 13 1.97 -0.26 7.64
C LEU A 13 0.80 -0.42 6.67
N LEU A 14 -0.41 0.01 7.05
CA LEU A 14 -1.57 -0.02 6.18
C LEU A 14 -1.39 0.87 4.96
N LEU A 15 -0.94 2.11 5.16
CA LEU A 15 -0.73 3.08 4.08
C LEU A 15 0.39 2.62 3.13
N LEU A 16 1.50 2.12 3.66
CA LEU A 16 2.57 1.55 2.84
C LEU A 16 2.10 0.33 2.05
N SER A 17 1.24 -0.51 2.64
CA SER A 17 0.64 -1.66 1.97
C SER A 17 -0.28 -1.24 0.83
N ALA A 18 -1.04 -0.16 0.99
CA ALA A 18 -1.85 0.42 -0.08
C ALA A 18 -0.97 0.95 -1.23
N VAL A 19 0.13 1.65 -0.93
CA VAL A 19 1.08 2.12 -1.96
C VAL A 19 1.67 0.93 -2.73
N LEU A 20 2.11 -0.13 -2.02
CA LEU A 20 2.62 -1.34 -2.66
C LEU A 20 1.55 -2.06 -3.50
N ALA A 21 0.31 -2.12 -3.02
CA ALA A 21 -0.80 -2.71 -3.77
C ALA A 21 -1.06 -1.95 -5.07
N PHE A 22 -1.04 -0.62 -5.03
CA PHE A 22 -1.19 0.22 -6.21
C PHE A 22 -0.05 -0.02 -7.22
N ILE A 23 1.20 -0.08 -6.75
CA ILE A 23 2.36 -0.38 -7.61
C ILE A 23 2.27 -1.80 -8.19
N ALA A 24 1.77 -2.77 -7.42
CA ALA A 24 1.62 -4.16 -7.86
C ALA A 24 0.54 -4.35 -8.93
N LEU A 25 -0.40 -3.40 -9.08
CA LEU A 25 -1.39 -3.47 -10.15
C LEU A 25 -0.75 -3.37 -11.54
N PHE A 26 0.26 -2.50 -11.73
CA PHE A 26 0.91 -2.31 -13.04
C PHE A 26 1.47 -3.61 -13.64
N PRO A 27 2.31 -4.41 -12.94
CA PRO A 27 2.77 -5.68 -13.51
C PRO A 27 1.64 -6.70 -13.66
N LEU A 28 0.62 -6.71 -12.79
CA LEU A 28 -0.52 -7.64 -12.92
C LEU A 28 -1.36 -7.35 -14.16
N GLU A 29 -1.49 -6.09 -14.55
CA GLU A 29 -2.12 -5.71 -15.81
C GLU A 29 -1.33 -6.18 -17.03
N ARG A 30 0.00 -6.02 -17.01
CA ARG A 30 0.87 -6.56 -18.07
C ARG A 30 0.79 -8.08 -18.18
N LEU A 31 0.49 -8.78 -17.08
CA LEU A 31 0.24 -10.22 -17.05
C LEU A 31 -1.18 -10.61 -17.47
N GLY A 32 -2.05 -9.63 -17.76
CA GLY A 32 -3.43 -9.87 -18.19
C GLY A 32 -4.36 -10.33 -17.07
N VAL A 33 -3.99 -10.20 -15.80
CA VAL A 33 -4.77 -10.69 -14.64
C VAL A 33 -6.17 -10.05 -14.58
N PHE A 34 -6.30 -8.81 -15.03
CA PHE A 34 -7.55 -8.06 -15.04
C PHE A 34 -8.17 -7.89 -16.44
N GLY A 35 -7.55 -8.45 -17.49
CA GLY A 35 -7.95 -8.24 -18.90
C GLY A 35 -6.99 -7.33 -19.67
N SER A 36 -7.32 -7.02 -20.93
CA SER A 36 -6.49 -6.19 -21.81
C SER A 36 -6.69 -4.71 -21.50
N SER A 37 -5.63 -4.03 -21.03
CA SER A 37 -5.57 -2.60 -20.65
C SER A 37 -6.47 -2.23 -19.46
N PHE A 38 -6.04 -1.34 -18.55
CA PHE A 38 -6.86 -0.81 -17.43
C PHE A 38 -8.03 0.09 -17.88
N GLU A 39 -8.68 -0.24 -18.99
CA GLU A 39 -9.76 0.54 -19.61
C GLU A 39 -11.10 -0.19 -19.45
N GLY A 40 -12.16 0.55 -19.13
CA GLY A 40 -13.48 -0.04 -18.95
C GLY A 40 -13.52 -1.07 -17.81
N SER A 41 -14.13 -2.23 -18.03
CA SER A 41 -14.43 -3.23 -16.99
C SER A 41 -13.19 -3.79 -16.28
N SER A 42 -12.07 -3.90 -16.97
CA SER A 42 -10.78 -4.36 -16.41
C SER A 42 -10.19 -3.33 -15.44
N GLY A 43 -10.29 -2.05 -15.75
CA GLY A 43 -9.93 -0.95 -14.84
C GLY A 43 -10.78 -0.96 -13.56
N TYR A 44 -12.10 -1.18 -13.71
CA TYR A 44 -12.99 -1.36 -12.55
C TYR A 44 -12.59 -2.59 -11.72
N ALA A 45 -12.32 -3.73 -12.35
CA ALA A 45 -11.89 -4.93 -11.64
C ALA A 45 -10.60 -4.70 -10.83
N ALA A 46 -9.63 -3.99 -11.42
CA ALA A 46 -8.37 -3.68 -10.77
C ALA A 46 -8.53 -2.75 -9.56
N ILE A 47 -9.33 -1.69 -9.67
CA ILE A 47 -9.49 -0.68 -8.61
C ILE A 47 -10.40 -1.18 -7.49
N TYR A 48 -11.51 -1.85 -7.83
CA TYR A 48 -12.52 -2.24 -6.84
C TYR A 48 -12.30 -3.62 -6.23
N PHE A 49 -11.54 -4.50 -6.90
CA PHE A 49 -11.21 -5.82 -6.37
C PHE A 49 -9.70 -6.01 -6.19
N GLY A 50 -8.91 -5.78 -7.24
CA GLY A 50 -7.46 -5.98 -7.21
C GLY A 50 -6.77 -5.19 -6.10
N PHE A 51 -6.95 -3.88 -6.08
CA PHE A 51 -6.31 -2.98 -5.11
C PHE A 51 -6.70 -3.30 -3.66
N PRO A 52 -7.99 -3.44 -3.30
CA PRO A 52 -8.38 -3.80 -1.93
C PRO A 52 -7.84 -5.17 -1.50
N ILE A 53 -7.93 -6.18 -2.37
CA ILE A 53 -7.45 -7.54 -2.05
C ILE A 53 -5.94 -7.51 -1.81
N LEU A 54 -5.16 -6.89 -2.70
CA LEU A 54 -3.71 -6.79 -2.55
C LEU A 54 -3.33 -5.97 -1.32
N THR A 55 -4.06 -4.88 -1.04
CA THR A 55 -3.84 -4.06 0.16
C THR A 55 -4.03 -4.88 1.43
N VAL A 56 -5.11 -5.68 1.51
CA VAL A 56 -5.36 -6.56 2.66
C VAL A 56 -4.26 -7.61 2.79
N ILE A 57 -3.88 -8.27 1.68
CA ILE A 57 -2.80 -9.27 1.68
C ILE A 57 -1.51 -8.66 2.22
N PHE A 58 -1.06 -7.54 1.65
CA PHE A 58 0.17 -6.88 2.08
C PHE A 58 0.08 -6.36 3.52
N ALA A 59 -1.07 -5.80 3.93
CA ALA A 59 -1.26 -5.34 5.30
C ALA A 59 -1.19 -6.49 6.31
N VAL A 60 -1.82 -7.63 6.02
CA VAL A 60 -1.77 -8.82 6.88
C VAL A 60 -0.33 -9.36 6.97
N LEU A 61 0.38 -9.44 5.84
CA LEU A 61 1.77 -9.87 5.81
C LEU A 61 2.67 -8.90 6.61
N ALA A 62 2.54 -7.60 6.37
CA ALA A 62 3.29 -6.57 7.08
C ALA A 62 3.01 -6.62 8.59
N VAL A 63 1.75 -6.77 8.98
CA VAL A 63 1.35 -6.94 10.38
C VAL A 63 1.99 -8.20 10.97
N ARG A 64 1.98 -9.33 10.26
CA ARG A 64 2.49 -10.62 10.76
C ARG A 64 4.00 -10.66 10.91
N PHE A 65 4.73 -10.06 9.98
CA PHE A 65 6.17 -10.21 9.89
C PHE A 65 6.97 -9.00 10.37
N ALA A 66 6.38 -7.81 10.47
CA ALA A 66 7.10 -6.64 10.97
C ALA A 66 7.39 -6.76 12.49
N PRO A 67 8.61 -6.40 12.93
CA PRO A 67 8.96 -6.38 14.34
C PRO A 67 8.10 -5.39 15.12
N ARG A 68 7.78 -5.73 16.37
CA ARG A 68 6.99 -4.88 17.26
C ARG A 68 7.75 -4.57 18.56
N PRO A 69 7.86 -3.29 18.96
CA PRO A 69 7.42 -2.09 18.23
C PRO A 69 8.24 -1.83 16.96
N LEU A 70 7.69 -1.10 15.99
CA LEU A 70 8.48 -0.75 14.80
C LEU A 70 9.72 0.07 15.21
N PRO A 71 10.91 -0.23 14.63
CA PRO A 71 12.12 0.57 14.82
C PRO A 71 11.91 2.02 14.40
N LEU A 72 12.58 2.95 15.08
CA LEU A 72 12.42 4.38 14.82
C LEU A 72 12.74 4.75 13.37
N TRP A 73 13.86 4.24 12.83
CA TRP A 73 14.29 4.50 11.46
C TRP A 73 13.25 4.05 10.42
N VAL A 74 12.63 2.88 10.62
CA VAL A 74 11.58 2.35 9.74
C VAL A 74 10.38 3.30 9.71
N ARG A 75 10.02 3.90 10.84
CA ARG A 75 8.92 4.88 10.89
C ARG A 75 9.25 6.15 10.16
N ILE A 76 10.43 6.71 10.42
CA ILE A 76 10.88 7.96 9.78
C ILE A 76 10.89 7.77 8.26
N ILE A 77 11.55 6.71 7.79
CA ILE A 77 11.64 6.39 6.35
C ILE A 77 10.24 6.14 5.77
N GLY A 78 9.40 5.37 6.46
CA GLY A 78 8.05 5.07 5.99
C GLY A 78 7.18 6.32 5.84
N TRP A 79 7.18 7.21 6.84
CA TRP A 79 6.42 8.47 6.76
C TRP A 79 7.00 9.42 5.70
N MET A 80 8.33 9.50 5.57
CA MET A 80 8.96 10.29 4.51
C MET A 80 8.58 9.78 3.12
N LEU A 81 8.55 8.45 2.93
CA LEU A 81 8.15 7.84 1.66
C LEU A 81 6.67 8.12 1.34
N LEU A 82 5.78 8.03 2.33
CA LEU A 82 4.38 8.41 2.14
C LEU A 82 4.21 9.89 1.79
N ALA A 83 4.94 10.77 2.46
CA ALA A 83 4.93 12.20 2.16
C ALA A 83 5.44 12.48 0.72
N LEU A 84 6.48 11.77 0.28
CA LEU A 84 7.00 11.88 -1.08
C LEU A 84 5.98 11.39 -2.11
N VAL A 85 5.37 10.21 -1.90
CA VAL A 85 4.33 9.68 -2.80
C VAL A 85 3.15 10.64 -2.88
N PHE A 86 2.72 11.21 -1.77
CA PHE A 86 1.67 12.22 -1.74
C PHE A 86 2.06 13.48 -2.52
N ALA A 87 3.26 14.02 -2.28
CA ALA A 87 3.76 15.19 -3.00
C ALA A 87 3.83 14.94 -4.51
N LEU A 88 4.37 13.80 -4.93
CA LEU A 88 4.46 13.45 -6.35
C LEU A 88 3.09 13.21 -7.00
N GLY A 89 2.13 12.64 -6.27
CA GLY A 89 0.80 12.35 -6.82
C GLY A 89 -0.14 13.57 -6.90
N PHE A 90 0.13 14.63 -6.14
CA PHE A 90 -0.73 15.84 -6.09
C PHE A 90 -0.08 17.10 -6.65
N ILE A 91 1.24 17.15 -6.78
CA ILE A 91 1.98 18.33 -7.27
C ILE A 91 2.44 18.12 -8.73
N ALA A 92 2.52 16.87 -9.22
CA ALA A 92 2.76 16.57 -10.63
C ALA A 92 1.45 16.58 -11.44
#